data_AF-A0A5C4Q0I8-F1
#
_entry.id   AF-A0A5C4Q0I8-F1
#
_cell.length_a   1.000
_cell.length_b   1.000
_cell.length_c   1.000
_cell.angle_alpha   90.00
_cell.angle_beta   90.00
_cell.angle_gamma   90.00
#
_symmetry.space_group_name_H-M   'P 1'
#
loop_
_entity.id
_entity.type
_entity.pdbx_description
1 polymer ?
#
loop_
_entity_poly.entity_id
_entity_poly.type
_entity_poly.pdbx_seq_one_letter_code
_entity_poly.pdbx_strand_id
1 'polypeptide(L)'
;MQFSITRENLIKPLQQVCGVLNSRPPTAVLHNLLLQVDQNRLILTGTDLEVELSTQSQLKSADQDGFYTIPGKKFLDICRSFNDDAEINVLFEEDRAIISSGRSRFTLSTLPANEYPTLTDWHVEVDFTVEQETLSRLIDATQFSMANQDARYFLNGMKFETEGNLLRTIATDGHRLAVCTIALEQSLPNHSVIMPRKGVLELNRLLNEPSQPVRIQIGTSNIRVQFEHTVFTSKLIDGRFPDYRRVLPRNADHIIEADWATLKQAFSRAAILSNERIHGVRLALSLNQMGITSSNAEKDVAEEVIDIQYDNDEMEISFNVSYLLDVLNALKCEKVRFRFSDSNSSCLIEDCNEASAEYVIMPMRL
;
A
#
# COMPACT_ATOMS: atom_id res chain seq x y z
N MET A 1 30.03 8.31 -23.58
CA MET A 1 28.63 8.07 -23.99
C MET A 1 27.78 9.23 -23.52
N GLN A 2 26.88 9.70 -24.37
CA GLN A 2 26.07 10.90 -24.18
C GLN A 2 24.63 10.68 -24.68
N PHE A 3 23.66 11.09 -23.86
CA PHE A 3 22.27 11.22 -24.29
C PHE A 3 21.69 12.60 -23.97
N SER A 4 20.65 12.97 -24.72
CA SER A 4 19.84 14.17 -24.49
C SER A 4 18.38 13.79 -24.28
N ILE A 5 17.74 14.43 -23.30
CA ILE A 5 16.33 14.25 -22.95
C ILE A 5 15.72 15.56 -22.46
N THR A 6 14.44 15.80 -22.73
CA THR A 6 13.71 16.93 -22.16
C THR A 6 13.43 16.68 -20.69
N ARG A 7 13.44 17.73 -19.87
CA ARG A 7 13.11 17.62 -18.45
C ARG A 7 11.72 17.00 -18.23
N GLU A 8 10.73 17.42 -19.02
CA GLU A 8 9.36 16.88 -18.96
C GLU A 8 9.32 15.34 -19.08
N ASN A 9 10.05 14.77 -20.05
CA ASN A 9 10.10 13.32 -20.28
C ASN A 9 10.87 12.55 -19.19
N LEU A 10 11.70 13.23 -18.40
CA LEU A 10 12.57 12.60 -17.41
C LEU A 10 12.00 12.68 -15.99
N ILE A 11 11.32 13.77 -15.62
CA ILE A 11 10.95 14.03 -14.22
C ILE A 11 9.99 12.98 -13.66
N LYS A 12 8.87 12.68 -14.34
CA LYS A 12 7.88 11.71 -13.83
C LYS A 12 8.49 10.30 -13.67
N PRO A 13 9.17 9.74 -14.69
CA PRO A 13 9.86 8.44 -14.58
C PRO A 13 10.92 8.42 -13.46
N LEU A 14 11.73 9.49 -13.36
CA LEU A 14 12.78 9.59 -12.34
C LEU A 14 12.22 9.67 -10.92
N GLN A 15 11.09 10.36 -10.71
CA GLN A 15 10.40 10.39 -9.42
C GLN A 15 9.80 9.04 -9.03
N GLN A 16 9.32 8.27 -10.00
CA GLN A 16 8.79 6.93 -9.76
C GLN A 16 9.91 6.02 -9.24
N VAL A 17 11.00 5.86 -9.99
CA VAL A 17 12.11 4.96 -9.62
C VAL A 17 12.91 5.43 -8.41
N CYS A 18 12.97 6.74 -8.14
CA CYS A 18 13.59 7.23 -6.90
C CYS A 18 12.79 6.88 -5.64
N GLY A 19 11.48 6.63 -5.76
CA GLY A 19 10.61 6.31 -4.63
C GLY A 19 10.99 4.99 -3.95
N VAL A 20 11.44 4.00 -4.73
CA VAL A 20 11.87 2.71 -4.19
C VAL A 20 13.24 2.74 -3.53
N LEU A 21 14.05 3.79 -3.74
CA LEU A 21 15.41 3.87 -3.19
C LEU A 21 15.40 4.10 -1.67
N ASN A 22 16.14 3.25 -0.96
CA ASN A 22 16.27 3.38 0.49
C ASN A 22 17.09 4.62 0.89
N SER A 23 16.81 5.21 2.05
CA SER A 23 17.57 6.35 2.58
C SER A 23 18.95 5.93 3.09
N ARG A 24 19.05 4.70 3.62
CA ARG A 24 20.27 4.08 4.16
C ARG A 24 20.42 2.66 3.60
N PRO A 25 20.81 2.50 2.32
CA PRO A 25 20.98 1.19 1.72
C PRO A 25 22.20 0.46 2.30
N PRO A 26 22.22 -0.89 2.20
CA PRO A 26 23.32 -1.71 2.68
C PRO A 26 24.60 -1.58 1.83
N THR A 27 24.48 -1.20 0.55
CA THR A 27 25.59 -1.02 -0.37
C THR A 27 25.47 0.31 -1.13
N ALA A 28 26.60 0.90 -1.52
CA ALA A 28 26.62 2.22 -2.15
C ALA A 28 25.91 2.24 -3.52
N VAL A 29 25.98 1.14 -4.29
CA VAL A 29 25.34 1.03 -5.62
C VAL A 29 23.82 1.16 -5.56
N LEU A 30 23.19 0.80 -4.44
CA LEU A 30 21.74 0.94 -4.22
C LEU A 30 21.30 2.39 -3.92
N HIS A 31 22.23 3.33 -3.78
CA HIS A 31 21.90 4.76 -3.86
C HIS A 31 21.70 5.23 -5.30
N ASN A 32 22.20 4.45 -6.27
CA ASN A 32 22.13 4.78 -7.67
C ASN A 32 20.88 4.19 -8.32
N LEU A 33 20.50 4.78 -9.44
CA LEU A 33 19.62 4.18 -10.43
C LEU A 33 20.49 3.51 -11.49
N LEU A 34 20.04 2.37 -12.00
CA LEU A 34 20.54 1.80 -13.23
C LEU A 34 19.87 2.50 -14.40
N LEU A 35 20.68 3.04 -15.30
CA LEU A 35 20.25 3.60 -16.58
C LEU A 35 20.68 2.66 -17.69
N GLN A 36 19.74 2.21 -18.50
CA GLN A 36 20.00 1.49 -19.72
C GLN A 36 19.55 2.37 -20.89
N VAL A 37 20.47 2.65 -21.81
CA VAL A 37 20.17 3.28 -23.09
C VAL A 37 20.15 2.21 -24.16
N ASP A 38 19.01 2.13 -24.85
CA ASP A 38 18.75 1.20 -25.94
C ASP A 38 18.06 1.98 -27.08
N GLN A 39 18.83 2.28 -28.13
CA GLN A 39 18.44 3.10 -29.26
C GLN A 39 17.97 4.50 -28.81
N ASN A 40 16.69 4.79 -28.94
CA ASN A 40 16.10 6.05 -28.53
C ASN A 40 15.31 5.93 -27.21
N ARG A 41 15.54 4.89 -26.42
CA ARG A 41 14.87 4.67 -25.14
C ARG A 41 15.87 4.72 -23.98
N LEU A 42 15.44 5.36 -22.91
CA LEU A 42 16.11 5.34 -21.62
C LEU A 42 15.25 4.52 -20.65
N ILE A 43 15.77 3.40 -20.19
CA ILE A 43 15.17 2.59 -19.13
C ILE A 43 15.85 2.98 -17.82
N LEU A 44 15.06 3.43 -16.85
CA LEU A 44 15.52 3.76 -15.51
C LEU A 44 15.06 2.66 -14.56
N THR A 45 15.97 2.12 -13.76
CA THR A 45 15.65 1.09 -12.77
C THR A 45 16.17 1.51 -11.40
N GLY A 46 15.29 1.43 -10.40
CA GLY A 46 15.62 1.61 -8.99
C GLY A 46 15.29 0.33 -8.22
N THR A 47 16.11 -0.01 -7.21
CA THR A 47 15.85 -1.16 -6.35
C THR A 47 16.43 -0.96 -4.95
N ASP A 48 15.85 -1.65 -3.97
CA ASP A 48 16.41 -1.80 -2.63
C ASP A 48 16.65 -3.26 -2.23
N LEU A 49 16.67 -4.17 -3.22
CA LEU A 49 16.73 -5.63 -3.11
C LEU A 49 15.43 -6.32 -2.67
N GLU A 50 14.42 -5.59 -2.20
CA GLU A 50 13.08 -6.10 -1.89
C GLU A 50 12.08 -5.73 -2.99
N VAL A 51 12.15 -4.49 -3.45
CA VAL A 51 11.33 -3.94 -4.53
C VAL A 51 12.24 -3.39 -5.63
N GLU A 52 11.90 -3.70 -6.87
CA GLU A 52 12.48 -3.11 -8.06
C GLU A 52 11.39 -2.41 -8.88
N LEU A 53 11.72 -1.22 -9.39
CA LEU A 53 10.86 -0.47 -10.28
C LEU A 53 11.66 -0.06 -11.51
N SER A 54 11.19 -0.47 -12.68
CA SER A 54 11.76 -0.10 -13.96
C SER A 54 10.74 0.69 -14.77
N THR A 55 11.17 1.76 -15.43
CA THR A 55 10.32 2.60 -16.28
C THR A 55 11.09 3.07 -17.51
N GLN A 56 10.37 3.48 -18.55
CA GLN A 56 10.98 3.93 -19.80
C GLN A 56 10.62 5.39 -20.14
N SER A 57 11.58 6.08 -20.73
CA SER A 57 11.43 7.43 -21.31
C SER A 57 11.97 7.46 -22.73
N GLN A 58 11.35 8.31 -23.56
CA GLN A 58 11.83 8.59 -24.90
C GLN A 58 13.00 9.58 -24.85
N LEU A 59 14.15 9.19 -25.41
CA LEU A 59 15.31 10.06 -25.61
C LEU A 59 15.11 10.93 -26.85
N LYS A 60 15.70 12.12 -26.81
CA LYS A 60 15.83 13.01 -27.98
C LYS A 60 16.96 12.56 -28.89
N SER A 61 18.09 12.18 -28.30
CA SER A 61 19.22 11.58 -28.99
C SER A 61 20.10 10.78 -28.02
N ALA A 62 20.77 9.76 -28.55
CA ALA A 62 21.82 9.00 -27.88
C ALA A 62 22.94 8.71 -28.88
N ASP A 63 24.19 8.74 -28.43
CA ASP A 63 25.35 8.40 -29.26
C ASP A 63 25.66 6.89 -29.26
N GLN A 64 25.34 6.18 -28.17
CA GLN A 64 25.67 4.79 -27.96
C GLN A 64 24.76 4.11 -26.92
N ASP A 65 24.43 2.85 -27.15
CA ASP A 65 23.75 1.97 -26.19
C ASP A 65 24.68 1.57 -25.03
N GLY A 66 24.10 1.30 -23.86
CA GLY A 66 24.87 0.79 -22.73
C GLY A 66 24.17 0.89 -21.38
N PHE A 67 24.88 0.43 -20.34
CA PHE A 67 24.41 0.40 -18.97
C PHE A 67 25.29 1.27 -18.08
N TYR A 68 24.65 2.10 -17.26
CA TYR A 68 25.32 3.07 -16.40
C TYR A 68 24.58 3.17 -15.07
N THR A 69 25.26 3.66 -14.03
CA THR A 69 24.57 3.99 -12.77
C THR A 69 24.76 5.46 -12.43
N ILE A 70 23.76 6.08 -11.81
CA ILE A 70 23.81 7.48 -11.39
C ILE A 70 23.15 7.67 -10.02
N PRO A 71 23.69 8.49 -9.10
CA PRO A 71 23.05 8.75 -7.81
C PRO A 71 21.63 9.32 -7.96
N GLY A 72 20.61 8.50 -7.69
CA GLY A 72 19.24 8.76 -8.12
C GLY A 72 18.65 10.05 -7.55
N LYS A 73 18.69 10.20 -6.22
CA LYS A 73 18.14 11.38 -5.52
C LYS A 73 18.82 12.68 -5.94
N LYS A 74 20.17 12.67 -6.03
CA LYS A 74 20.93 13.84 -6.50
C LYS A 74 20.57 14.18 -7.94
N PHE A 75 20.46 13.18 -8.81
CA PHE A 75 20.08 13.38 -10.20
C PHE A 75 18.67 13.97 -10.31
N LEU A 76 17.71 13.46 -9.53
CA LEU A 76 16.36 14.00 -9.46
C LEU A 76 16.32 15.46 -9.01
N ASP A 77 17.05 15.81 -7.96
CA ASP A 77 17.11 17.19 -7.44
C ASP A 77 17.74 18.14 -8.47
N ILE A 78 18.79 17.70 -9.17
CA ILE A 78 19.38 18.45 -10.29
C ILE A 78 18.36 18.67 -11.39
N CYS A 79 17.68 17.61 -11.86
CA CYS A 79 16.67 17.73 -12.93
C CYS A 79 15.51 18.66 -12.53
N ARG A 80 15.07 18.61 -11.27
CA ARG A 80 14.03 19.49 -10.74
C ARG A 80 14.44 20.96 -10.73
N SER A 81 15.72 21.25 -10.55
CA SER A 81 16.24 22.62 -10.49
C SER A 81 16.26 23.35 -11.83
N PHE A 82 16.14 22.63 -12.95
CA PHE A 82 16.05 23.23 -14.28
C PHE A 82 14.63 23.73 -14.60
N ASN A 83 14.55 24.66 -15.57
CA ASN A 83 13.29 25.13 -16.15
C ASN A 83 12.53 23.98 -16.83
N ASP A 84 11.21 24.10 -16.96
CA ASP A 84 10.35 23.03 -17.49
C ASP A 84 10.69 22.60 -18.92
N ASP A 85 11.12 23.54 -19.77
CA ASP A 85 11.50 23.34 -21.17
C ASP A 85 12.98 22.94 -21.36
N ALA A 86 13.72 22.73 -20.27
CA ALA A 86 15.14 22.47 -20.32
C ALA A 86 15.48 21.15 -21.04
N GLU A 87 16.48 21.23 -21.92
CA GLU A 87 17.14 20.08 -22.49
C GLU A 87 18.31 19.66 -21.59
N ILE A 88 18.29 18.40 -21.16
CA ILE A 88 19.27 17.83 -20.23
C ILE A 88 20.17 16.90 -21.01
N ASN A 89 21.46 17.23 -21.04
CA ASN A 89 22.50 16.40 -21.61
C ASN A 89 23.23 15.66 -20.49
N VAL A 90 23.39 14.35 -20.62
CA VAL A 90 24.13 13.52 -19.68
C VAL A 90 25.27 12.84 -20.43
N LEU A 91 26.51 13.13 -20.02
CA LEU A 91 27.74 12.54 -20.54
C LEU A 91 28.36 11.64 -19.47
N PHE A 92 28.52 10.36 -19.76
CA PHE A 92 29.23 9.40 -18.93
C PHE A 92 30.70 9.32 -19.35
N GLU A 93 31.59 9.53 -18.36
CA GLU A 93 33.03 9.30 -18.38
C GLU A 93 33.34 8.28 -17.27
N GLU A 94 34.38 7.44 -17.42
CA GLU A 94 34.70 6.25 -16.58
C GLU A 94 34.02 6.17 -15.19
N ASP A 95 34.30 7.13 -14.29
CA ASP A 95 33.85 7.17 -12.90
C ASP A 95 32.86 8.30 -12.57
N ARG A 96 32.35 9.01 -13.58
CA ARG A 96 31.51 10.21 -13.42
C ARG A 96 30.46 10.41 -14.51
N ALA A 97 29.34 11.01 -14.12
CA ALA A 97 28.31 11.52 -15.01
C ALA A 97 28.32 13.04 -14.96
N ILE A 98 28.46 13.68 -16.12
CA ILE A 98 28.37 15.13 -16.29
C ILE A 98 26.98 15.46 -16.82
N ILE A 99 26.20 16.19 -16.02
CA ILE A 99 24.86 16.65 -16.37
C ILE A 99 24.96 18.13 -16.75
N SER A 100 24.47 18.50 -17.93
CA SER A 100 24.46 19.89 -18.37
C SER A 100 23.14 20.31 -18.99
N SER A 101 22.74 21.56 -18.72
CA SER A 101 21.62 22.23 -19.35
C SER A 101 21.88 23.73 -19.38
N GLY A 102 21.87 24.34 -20.57
CA GLY A 102 22.26 25.74 -20.76
C GLY A 102 23.67 26.03 -20.22
N ARG A 103 23.77 26.88 -19.19
CA ARG A 103 25.05 27.25 -18.55
C ARG A 103 25.34 26.46 -17.26
N SER A 104 24.43 25.59 -16.86
CA SER A 104 24.57 24.79 -15.65
C SER A 104 25.28 23.48 -15.96
N ARG A 105 26.25 23.10 -15.11
CA ARG A 105 27.01 21.85 -15.22
C ARG A 105 27.19 21.23 -13.85
N PHE A 106 26.83 19.97 -13.71
CA PHE A 106 26.97 19.15 -12.50
C PHE A 106 27.81 17.93 -12.81
N THR A 107 28.58 17.45 -11.85
CA THR A 107 29.35 16.20 -11.98
C THR A 107 28.99 15.30 -10.80
N LEU A 108 28.51 14.10 -11.10
CA LEU A 108 28.17 13.07 -10.12
C LEU A 108 29.14 11.90 -10.26
N SER A 109 29.60 11.33 -9.15
CA SER A 109 30.34 10.06 -9.18
C SER A 109 29.38 8.92 -9.50
N THR A 110 29.81 8.01 -10.37
CA THR A 110 29.05 6.81 -10.78
C THR A 110 29.70 5.56 -10.20
N LEU A 111 28.98 4.44 -10.27
CA LEU A 111 29.49 3.12 -9.95
C LEU A 111 29.33 2.19 -11.16
N PRO A 112 30.17 1.14 -11.29
CA PRO A 112 30.06 0.19 -12.38
C PRO A 112 28.67 -0.45 -12.47
N ALA A 113 28.10 -0.50 -13.68
CA ALA A 113 26.74 -1.03 -13.87
C ALA A 113 26.63 -2.54 -13.61
N ASN A 114 27.73 -3.28 -13.75
CA ASN A 114 27.80 -4.70 -13.41
C ASN A 114 27.75 -4.98 -11.90
N GLU A 115 27.94 -3.97 -11.05
CA GLU A 115 27.70 -4.09 -9.60
C GLU A 115 26.21 -3.89 -9.24
N TYR A 116 25.39 -3.39 -10.17
CA TYR A 116 23.98 -3.20 -9.93
C TYR A 116 23.27 -4.56 -9.85
N PRO A 117 22.49 -4.82 -8.79
CA PRO A 117 21.79 -6.09 -8.67
C PRO A 117 20.75 -6.24 -9.77
N THR A 118 20.72 -7.43 -10.36
CA THR A 118 19.71 -7.81 -11.36
C THR A 118 18.78 -8.85 -10.78
N LEU A 119 17.48 -8.70 -11.01
CA LEU A 119 16.53 -9.76 -10.72
C LEU A 119 16.74 -10.90 -11.72
N THR A 120 16.93 -12.12 -11.21
CA THR A 120 16.92 -13.33 -12.02
C THR A 120 15.53 -13.62 -12.56
N ASP A 121 15.45 -14.18 -13.76
CA ASP A 121 14.21 -14.70 -14.30
C ASP A 121 13.60 -15.76 -13.37
N TRP A 122 12.28 -15.76 -13.30
CA TRP A 122 11.51 -16.65 -12.43
C TRP A 122 10.26 -17.18 -13.14
N HIS A 123 9.76 -18.32 -12.67
CA HIS A 123 8.61 -18.99 -13.28
C HIS A 123 7.29 -18.41 -12.78
N VAL A 124 6.42 -18.03 -13.72
CA VAL A 124 5.09 -17.49 -13.43
C VAL A 124 4.11 -18.64 -13.20
N GLU A 125 3.45 -18.65 -12.04
CA GLU A 125 2.41 -19.62 -11.68
C GLU A 125 1.00 -19.07 -11.95
N VAL A 126 0.81 -17.76 -11.78
CA VAL A 126 -0.47 -17.08 -12.03
C VAL A 126 -0.20 -15.83 -12.86
N ASP A 127 -0.96 -15.64 -13.93
CA ASP A 127 -0.83 -14.51 -14.85
C ASP A 127 -2.22 -14.02 -15.24
N PHE A 128 -2.51 -12.76 -14.97
CA PHE A 128 -3.83 -12.20 -15.19
C PHE A 128 -3.80 -10.68 -15.29
N THR A 129 -4.87 -10.09 -15.83
CA THR A 129 -5.01 -8.64 -15.98
C THR A 129 -6.20 -8.14 -15.18
N VAL A 130 -6.05 -6.97 -14.55
CA VAL A 130 -7.13 -6.25 -13.85
C VAL A 130 -7.00 -4.74 -14.10
N GLU A 131 -8.08 -4.00 -13.94
CA GLU A 131 -8.02 -2.54 -13.90
C GLU A 131 -7.26 -2.04 -12.67
N GLN A 132 -6.56 -0.91 -12.81
CA GLN A 132 -5.84 -0.31 -11.68
C GLN A 132 -6.78 0.03 -10.52
N GLU A 133 -8.00 0.47 -10.80
CA GLU A 133 -9.00 0.77 -9.77
C GLU A 133 -9.33 -0.45 -8.91
N THR A 134 -9.47 -1.62 -9.53
CA THR A 134 -9.73 -2.89 -8.82
C THR A 134 -8.60 -3.21 -7.84
N LEU A 135 -7.34 -3.09 -8.29
CA LEU A 135 -6.19 -3.38 -7.44
C LEU A 135 -6.01 -2.31 -6.34
N SER A 136 -6.23 -1.04 -6.67
CA SER A 136 -6.15 0.09 -5.74
C SER A 136 -7.18 -0.07 -4.62
N ARG A 137 -8.42 -0.42 -4.99
CA ARG A 137 -9.51 -0.70 -4.05
C ARG A 137 -9.16 -1.81 -3.08
N LEU A 138 -8.63 -2.94 -3.55
CA LEU A 138 -8.20 -4.06 -2.71
C LEU A 138 -7.12 -3.65 -1.71
N ILE A 139 -6.14 -2.86 -2.15
CA ILE A 139 -5.04 -2.39 -1.30
C ILE A 139 -5.55 -1.37 -0.27
N ASP A 140 -6.30 -0.36 -0.71
CA ASP A 140 -6.82 0.71 0.15
C ASP A 140 -7.78 0.18 1.22
N ALA A 141 -8.59 -0.81 0.88
CA ALA A 141 -9.51 -1.47 1.81
C ALA A 141 -8.79 -2.26 2.91
N THR A 142 -7.50 -2.61 2.77
CA THR A 142 -6.86 -3.55 3.71
C THR A 142 -5.53 -3.07 4.28
N GLN A 143 -4.78 -2.19 3.61
CA GLN A 143 -3.40 -1.85 3.96
C GLN A 143 -3.20 -1.32 5.38
N PHE A 144 -4.19 -0.62 5.94
CA PHE A 144 -4.11 -0.03 7.28
C PHE A 144 -4.07 -1.08 8.40
N SER A 145 -4.52 -2.30 8.11
CA SER A 145 -4.51 -3.43 9.06
C SER A 145 -3.22 -4.26 9.02
N MET A 146 -2.24 -3.92 8.17
CA MET A 146 -0.92 -4.57 8.22
C MET A 146 -0.18 -4.20 9.49
N ALA A 147 0.52 -5.17 10.09
CA ALA A 147 1.37 -4.91 11.24
C ALA A 147 2.55 -3.97 10.89
N ASN A 148 3.16 -3.41 11.93
CA ASN A 148 4.32 -2.54 11.81
C ASN A 148 5.44 -3.05 12.72
N GLN A 149 6.52 -3.56 12.13
CA GLN A 149 7.69 -4.11 12.83
C GLN A 149 7.34 -5.23 13.82
N ASP A 150 6.31 -6.03 13.52
CA ASP A 150 5.97 -7.22 14.31
C ASP A 150 7.02 -8.30 14.12
N ALA A 151 7.31 -9.04 15.20
CA ALA A 151 8.24 -10.17 15.17
C ALA A 151 7.77 -11.30 14.23
N ARG A 152 6.44 -11.44 14.06
CA ARG A 152 5.81 -12.28 13.05
C ARG A 152 5.85 -11.55 11.71
N TYR A 153 7.00 -11.62 11.06
CA TYR A 153 7.30 -10.84 9.86
C TYR A 153 6.26 -10.96 8.73
N PHE A 154 5.54 -12.09 8.62
CA PHE A 154 4.46 -12.30 7.66
C PHE A 154 3.22 -11.40 7.89
N LEU A 155 3.03 -10.86 9.10
CA LEU A 155 1.98 -9.88 9.39
C LEU A 155 2.35 -8.45 8.97
N ASN A 156 3.65 -8.18 8.75
CA ASN A 156 4.11 -6.91 8.22
C ASN A 156 3.85 -6.79 6.71
N GLY A 157 3.19 -7.75 6.07
CA GLY A 157 2.83 -7.71 4.66
C GLY A 157 1.32 -7.84 4.45
N MET A 158 0.92 -7.77 3.18
CA MET A 158 -0.45 -8.02 2.75
C MET A 158 -0.50 -9.34 2.02
N LYS A 159 -1.43 -10.22 2.40
CA LYS A 159 -1.69 -11.44 1.67
C LYS A 159 -2.54 -11.11 0.43
N PHE A 160 -2.10 -11.58 -0.73
CA PHE A 160 -2.88 -11.66 -1.96
C PHE A 160 -3.30 -13.11 -2.17
N GLU A 161 -4.57 -13.34 -2.50
CA GLU A 161 -5.11 -14.69 -2.72
C GLU A 161 -6.02 -14.71 -3.94
N THR A 162 -5.79 -15.66 -4.83
CA THR A 162 -6.66 -15.97 -5.97
C THR A 162 -7.43 -17.26 -5.66
N GLU A 163 -8.74 -17.28 -5.87
CA GLU A 163 -9.57 -18.48 -5.71
C GLU A 163 -10.72 -18.47 -6.73
N GLY A 164 -10.66 -19.32 -7.76
CA GLY A 164 -11.65 -19.29 -8.83
C GLY A 164 -11.67 -17.91 -9.50
N ASN A 165 -12.82 -17.25 -9.54
CA ASN A 165 -12.93 -15.89 -10.07
C ASN A 165 -12.73 -14.79 -9.00
N LEU A 166 -12.21 -15.10 -7.83
CA LEU A 166 -12.05 -14.13 -6.74
C LEU A 166 -10.59 -13.71 -6.58
N LEU A 167 -10.37 -12.41 -6.46
CA LEU A 167 -9.12 -11.83 -5.98
C LEU A 167 -9.36 -11.23 -4.60
N ARG A 168 -8.49 -11.57 -3.64
CA ARG A 168 -8.60 -11.12 -2.26
C ARG A 168 -7.31 -10.54 -1.74
N THR A 169 -7.45 -9.48 -0.96
CA THR A 169 -6.40 -8.95 -0.09
C THR A 169 -6.77 -9.15 1.36
N ILE A 170 -5.79 -9.55 2.17
CA ILE A 170 -5.95 -9.75 3.61
C ILE A 170 -4.78 -9.11 4.35
N ALA A 171 -5.07 -8.33 5.38
CA ALA A 171 -4.08 -7.74 6.27
C ALA A 171 -4.54 -7.83 7.73
N THR A 172 -3.61 -8.11 8.64
CA THR A 172 -3.89 -8.17 10.08
C THR A 172 -2.63 -7.92 10.89
N ASP A 173 -2.77 -7.28 12.05
CA ASP A 173 -1.75 -7.12 13.09
C ASP A 173 -1.97 -8.08 14.28
N GLY A 174 -3.02 -8.90 14.23
CA GLY A 174 -3.46 -9.78 15.31
C GLY A 174 -4.47 -9.16 16.28
N HIS A 175 -4.68 -7.83 16.23
CA HIS A 175 -5.72 -7.13 17.00
C HIS A 175 -6.90 -6.70 16.12
N ARG A 176 -6.64 -6.48 14.84
CA ARG A 176 -7.65 -6.23 13.81
C ARG A 176 -7.29 -6.95 12.52
N LEU A 177 -8.30 -7.19 11.69
CA LEU A 177 -8.15 -7.88 10.42
C LEU A 177 -9.05 -7.22 9.38
N ALA A 178 -8.54 -7.04 8.17
CA ALA A 178 -9.29 -6.55 7.02
C ALA A 178 -9.19 -7.58 5.89
N VAL A 179 -10.33 -7.88 5.26
CA VAL A 179 -10.45 -8.69 4.06
C VAL A 179 -11.18 -7.86 3.01
N CYS A 180 -10.66 -7.82 1.79
CA CYS A 180 -11.41 -7.31 0.66
C CYS A 180 -11.42 -8.36 -0.45
N THR A 181 -12.60 -8.58 -1.05
CA THR A 181 -12.84 -9.57 -2.09
C THR A 181 -13.50 -8.91 -3.28
N ILE A 182 -12.90 -9.08 -4.46
CA ILE A 182 -13.47 -8.62 -5.73
C ILE A 182 -13.57 -9.82 -6.68
N ALA A 183 -14.73 -9.93 -7.33
CA ALA A 183 -14.94 -10.88 -8.41
C ALA A 183 -14.32 -10.36 -9.71
N LEU A 184 -13.57 -11.22 -10.38
CA LEU A 184 -12.96 -10.98 -11.67
C LEU A 184 -13.82 -11.58 -12.79
N GLU A 185 -13.62 -11.08 -14.01
CA GLU A 185 -14.22 -11.61 -15.23
C GLU A 185 -13.51 -12.88 -15.76
N GLN A 186 -12.55 -13.41 -15.00
CA GLN A 186 -11.74 -14.57 -15.35
C GLN A 186 -11.58 -15.50 -14.15
N SER A 187 -11.37 -16.80 -14.40
CA SER A 187 -11.05 -17.77 -13.36
C SER A 187 -9.54 -17.98 -13.28
N LEU A 188 -9.02 -18.02 -12.06
CA LEU A 188 -7.61 -18.17 -11.72
C LEU A 188 -7.40 -19.43 -10.88
N PRO A 189 -6.19 -20.03 -10.92
CA PRO A 189 -5.82 -21.10 -10.00
C PRO A 189 -5.83 -20.59 -8.55
N ASN A 190 -6.04 -21.52 -7.62
CA ASN A 190 -5.93 -21.22 -6.19
C ASN A 190 -4.47 -20.97 -5.84
N HIS A 191 -4.14 -19.74 -5.45
CA HIS A 191 -2.78 -19.36 -5.12
C HIS A 191 -2.79 -18.26 -4.05
N SER A 192 -1.76 -18.21 -3.21
CA SER A 192 -1.68 -17.17 -2.19
C SER A 192 -0.25 -16.81 -1.86
N VAL A 193 0.02 -15.51 -1.79
CA VAL A 193 1.35 -14.95 -1.53
C VAL A 193 1.25 -13.78 -0.56
N ILE A 194 2.37 -13.40 0.05
CA ILE A 194 2.45 -12.27 0.97
C ILE A 194 3.39 -11.23 0.38
N MET A 195 2.87 -10.06 0.05
CA MET A 195 3.68 -8.94 -0.42
C MET A 195 4.16 -8.11 0.78
N PRO A 196 5.46 -7.76 0.86
CA PRO A 196 5.98 -6.87 1.91
C PRO A 196 5.28 -5.51 1.94
N ARG A 197 5.22 -4.88 3.13
CA ARG A 197 4.62 -3.54 3.32
C ARG A 197 5.10 -2.54 2.29
N LYS A 198 6.41 -2.47 2.06
CA LYS A 198 6.99 -1.51 1.12
C LYS A 198 6.49 -1.78 -0.30
N GLY A 199 6.45 -3.04 -0.70
CA GLY A 199 5.90 -3.44 -1.99
C GLY A 199 4.45 -2.99 -2.17
N VAL A 200 3.62 -3.20 -1.15
CA VAL A 200 2.21 -2.77 -1.16
C VAL A 200 2.08 -1.25 -1.31
N LEU A 201 2.82 -0.49 -0.53
CA LEU A 201 2.75 0.98 -0.54
C LEU A 201 3.26 1.57 -1.87
N GLU A 202 4.37 1.03 -2.40
CA GLU A 202 4.90 1.47 -3.68
C GLU A 202 3.98 1.09 -4.84
N LEU A 203 3.41 -0.12 -4.83
CA LEU A 203 2.41 -0.52 -5.81
C LEU A 203 1.21 0.43 -5.78
N ASN A 204 0.67 0.74 -4.60
CA ASN A 204 -0.47 1.65 -4.48
C ASN A 204 -0.18 3.04 -5.05
N ARG A 205 1.04 3.57 -4.84
CA ARG A 205 1.47 4.86 -5.39
C ARG A 205 1.50 4.87 -6.93
N LEU A 206 1.69 3.71 -7.57
CA LEU A 206 1.73 3.57 -9.02
C LEU A 206 0.34 3.44 -9.66
N LEU A 207 -0.69 3.12 -8.87
CA LEU A 207 -2.07 2.95 -9.35
C LEU A 207 -2.78 4.30 -9.47
N ASN A 208 -2.41 5.10 -10.47
CA ASN A 208 -2.88 6.47 -10.65
C ASN A 208 -3.77 6.69 -11.88
N GLU A 209 -4.00 5.64 -12.69
CA GLU A 209 -4.81 5.69 -13.90
C GLU A 209 -5.92 4.62 -13.81
N PRO A 210 -7.06 4.91 -13.13
CA PRO A 210 -8.04 3.92 -12.68
C PRO A 210 -8.52 2.93 -13.77
N SER A 211 -8.81 3.44 -14.97
CA SER A 211 -9.34 2.67 -16.09
C SER A 211 -8.29 1.92 -16.92
N GLN A 212 -7.00 2.13 -16.66
CA GLN A 212 -5.95 1.42 -17.38
C GLN A 212 -5.74 0.04 -16.77
N PRO A 213 -5.55 -1.01 -17.58
CA PRO A 213 -5.25 -2.34 -17.08
C PRO A 213 -3.80 -2.46 -16.60
N VAL A 214 -3.57 -3.33 -15.63
CA VAL A 214 -2.25 -3.83 -15.22
C VAL A 214 -2.22 -5.34 -15.32
N ARG A 215 -1.11 -5.88 -15.82
CA ARG A 215 -0.87 -7.32 -15.85
C ARG A 215 -0.11 -7.73 -14.59
N ILE A 216 -0.65 -8.68 -13.86
CA ILE A 216 -0.10 -9.22 -12.62
C ILE A 216 0.42 -10.63 -12.91
N GLN A 217 1.68 -10.84 -12.57
CA GLN A 217 2.35 -12.14 -12.65
C GLN A 217 2.81 -12.52 -11.24
N ILE A 218 2.45 -13.71 -10.79
CA ILE A 218 2.79 -14.22 -9.46
C ILE A 218 3.55 -15.53 -9.62
N GLY A 219 4.66 -15.66 -8.91
CA GLY A 219 5.44 -16.89 -8.79
C GLY A 219 5.66 -17.23 -7.33
N THR A 220 6.55 -18.19 -7.06
CA THR A 220 6.81 -18.68 -5.70
C THR A 220 7.44 -17.63 -4.78
N SER A 221 8.36 -16.81 -5.30
CA SER A 221 9.15 -15.85 -4.51
C SER A 221 9.00 -14.40 -4.96
N ASN A 222 8.27 -14.14 -6.05
CA ASN A 222 8.18 -12.83 -6.67
C ASN A 222 6.77 -12.55 -7.18
N ILE A 223 6.39 -11.28 -7.16
CA ILE A 223 5.22 -10.74 -7.83
C ILE A 223 5.67 -9.59 -8.73
N ARG A 224 5.17 -9.54 -9.96
CA ARG A 224 5.43 -8.49 -10.93
C ARG A 224 4.11 -7.89 -11.40
N VAL A 225 4.06 -6.56 -11.43
CA VAL A 225 2.94 -5.79 -11.96
C VAL A 225 3.45 -4.95 -13.12
N GLN A 226 2.93 -5.21 -14.31
CA GLN A 226 3.28 -4.51 -15.54
C GLN A 226 2.19 -3.49 -15.87
N PHE A 227 2.60 -2.24 -15.92
CA PHE A 227 1.89 -1.10 -16.47
C PHE A 227 2.35 -0.89 -17.92
N GLU A 228 1.78 0.09 -18.62
CA GLU A 228 2.13 0.37 -20.03
C GLU A 228 3.63 0.64 -20.25
N HIS A 229 4.26 1.40 -19.36
CA HIS A 229 5.66 1.83 -19.48
C HIS A 229 6.50 1.53 -18.23
N THR A 230 5.92 0.82 -17.27
CA THR A 230 6.52 0.62 -15.95
C THR A 230 6.36 -0.83 -15.53
N VAL A 231 7.42 -1.42 -15.00
CA VAL A 231 7.44 -2.77 -14.45
C VAL A 231 7.84 -2.67 -12.99
N PHE A 232 6.91 -3.03 -12.11
CA PHE A 232 7.13 -3.16 -10.69
C PHE A 232 7.36 -4.63 -10.37
N THR A 233 8.41 -4.96 -9.62
CA THR A 233 8.63 -6.32 -9.11
C THR A 233 8.95 -6.27 -7.62
N SER A 234 8.33 -7.15 -6.83
CA SER A 234 8.61 -7.28 -5.40
C SER A 234 8.90 -8.73 -5.05
N LYS A 235 9.83 -8.95 -4.12
CA LYS A 235 10.00 -10.25 -3.46
C LYS A 235 8.80 -10.52 -2.55
N LEU A 236 8.47 -11.80 -2.40
CA LEU A 236 7.43 -12.25 -1.51
C LEU A 236 8.00 -12.63 -0.15
N ILE A 237 7.18 -12.49 0.89
CA ILE A 237 7.49 -12.98 2.23
C ILE A 237 7.16 -14.47 2.28
N ASP A 238 8.17 -15.29 2.59
CA ASP A 238 7.96 -16.71 2.88
C ASP A 238 7.40 -16.86 4.30
N GLY A 239 6.12 -17.18 4.43
CA GLY A 239 5.50 -17.37 5.73
C GLY A 239 4.05 -17.85 5.64
N ARG A 240 3.56 -18.42 6.74
CA ARG A 240 2.17 -18.89 6.83
C ARG A 240 1.29 -17.79 7.40
N PHE A 241 0.56 -17.11 6.52
CA PHE A 241 -0.43 -16.12 6.94
C PHE A 241 -1.59 -16.78 7.72
N PRO A 242 -2.18 -16.11 8.74
CA PRO A 242 -3.34 -16.64 9.46
C PRO A 242 -4.54 -16.96 8.56
N ASP A 243 -5.31 -17.99 8.92
CA ASP A 243 -6.56 -18.31 8.23
C ASP A 243 -7.68 -17.36 8.68
N TYR A 244 -7.93 -16.32 7.89
CA TYR A 244 -8.94 -15.29 8.18
C TYR A 244 -10.36 -15.86 8.33
N ARG A 245 -10.68 -16.97 7.66
CA ARG A 245 -12.01 -17.62 7.70
C ARG A 245 -12.36 -18.17 9.09
N ARG A 246 -11.36 -18.29 9.97
CA ARG A 246 -11.50 -18.68 11.38
C ARG A 246 -11.66 -17.51 12.33
N VAL A 247 -11.32 -16.30 11.88
CA VAL A 247 -11.36 -15.06 12.67
C VAL A 247 -12.69 -14.32 12.47
N LEU A 248 -13.35 -14.51 11.32
CA LEU A 248 -14.67 -13.97 11.03
C LEU A 248 -15.72 -14.54 12.01
N PRO A 249 -16.45 -13.69 12.76
CA PRO A 249 -17.57 -14.11 13.60
C PRO A 249 -18.67 -14.76 12.77
N ARG A 250 -19.04 -16.01 13.07
CA ARG A 250 -20.07 -16.75 12.31
C ARG A 250 -21.49 -16.60 12.87
N ASN A 251 -21.62 -16.34 14.17
CA ASN A 251 -22.89 -16.23 14.88
C ASN A 251 -22.97 -14.85 15.56
N ALA A 252 -22.87 -13.80 14.75
CA ALA A 252 -22.94 -12.42 15.23
C ALA A 252 -24.36 -11.89 15.02
N ASP A 253 -25.20 -12.13 16.02
CA ASP A 253 -26.66 -11.97 15.99
C ASP A 253 -27.11 -10.61 16.52
N HIS A 254 -26.23 -9.90 17.23
CA HIS A 254 -26.43 -8.51 17.64
C HIS A 254 -25.98 -7.60 16.50
N ILE A 255 -26.94 -7.03 15.77
CA ILE A 255 -26.67 -6.21 14.59
C ILE A 255 -27.00 -4.76 14.91
N ILE A 256 -26.04 -3.87 14.65
CA ILE A 256 -26.23 -2.43 14.67
C ILE A 256 -26.10 -1.91 13.25
N GLU A 257 -27.06 -1.10 12.81
CA GLU A 257 -26.90 -0.29 11.60
C GLU A 257 -27.00 1.19 11.95
N ALA A 258 -26.06 1.99 11.44
CA ALA A 258 -26.01 3.42 11.73
C ALA A 258 -25.39 4.22 10.58
N ASP A 259 -25.68 5.53 10.58
CA ASP A 259 -25.11 6.49 9.64
C ASP A 259 -23.59 6.58 9.81
N TRP A 260 -22.85 6.36 8.71
CA TRP A 260 -21.39 6.33 8.70
C TRP A 260 -20.77 7.63 9.20
N ALA A 261 -21.29 8.78 8.74
CA ALA A 261 -20.73 10.09 9.06
C ALA A 261 -20.90 10.41 10.54
N THR A 262 -22.07 10.11 11.09
CA THR A 262 -22.43 10.29 12.50
C THR A 262 -21.54 9.44 13.40
N LEU A 263 -21.40 8.15 13.12
CA LEU A 263 -20.51 7.24 13.85
C LEU A 263 -19.07 7.75 13.83
N LYS A 264 -18.55 8.08 12.64
CA LYS A 264 -17.18 8.55 12.47
C LYS A 264 -16.90 9.82 13.28
N GLN A 265 -17.83 10.78 13.27
CA GLN A 265 -17.68 12.00 14.03
C GLN A 265 -17.75 11.76 15.54
N ALA A 266 -18.66 10.92 16.01
CA ALA A 266 -18.79 10.57 17.43
C ALA A 266 -17.51 9.89 17.95
N PHE A 267 -16.98 8.89 17.23
CA PHE A 267 -15.70 8.28 17.58
C PHE A 267 -14.53 9.25 17.50
N SER A 268 -14.52 10.17 16.55
CA SER A 268 -13.46 11.19 16.44
C SER A 268 -13.45 12.12 17.65
N ARG A 269 -14.64 12.50 18.17
CA ARG A 269 -14.75 13.32 19.39
C ARG A 269 -14.36 12.53 20.63
N ALA A 270 -14.85 11.29 20.77
CA ALA A 270 -14.50 10.42 21.87
C ALA A 270 -12.98 10.11 21.93
N ALA A 271 -12.31 10.04 20.76
CA ALA A 271 -10.87 9.80 20.69
C ALA A 271 -10.03 10.92 21.33
N ILE A 272 -10.52 12.18 21.35
CA ILE A 272 -9.79 13.34 21.88
C ILE A 272 -9.45 13.16 23.37
N LEU A 273 -10.37 12.58 24.14
CA LEU A 273 -10.21 12.35 25.59
C LEU A 273 -9.94 10.87 25.91
N SER A 274 -9.61 10.05 24.90
CA SER A 274 -9.17 8.68 25.12
C SER A 274 -7.73 8.64 25.64
N ASN A 275 -7.41 7.64 26.46
CA ASN A 275 -6.04 7.44 26.93
C ASN A 275 -5.03 7.35 25.76
N GLU A 276 -3.97 8.15 25.79
CA GLU A 276 -2.99 8.24 24.70
C GLU A 276 -2.22 6.93 24.39
N ARG A 277 -2.23 5.96 25.31
CA ARG A 277 -1.53 4.67 25.12
C ARG A 277 -2.49 3.54 24.73
N ILE A 278 -3.68 3.55 25.32
CA ILE A 278 -4.65 2.45 25.21
C ILE A 278 -5.68 2.74 24.12
N HIS A 279 -6.01 4.02 23.92
CA HIS A 279 -7.03 4.51 22.98
C HIS A 279 -8.40 3.83 23.19
N GLY A 280 -8.75 3.51 24.44
CA GLY A 280 -9.98 2.80 24.77
C GLY A 280 -11.23 3.68 24.67
N VAL A 281 -12.28 3.14 24.05
CA VAL A 281 -13.66 3.65 24.12
C VAL A 281 -14.58 2.53 24.56
N ARG A 282 -15.56 2.85 25.40
CA ARG A 282 -16.64 1.96 25.85
C ARG A 282 -17.92 2.29 25.10
N LEU A 283 -18.56 1.26 24.56
CA LEU A 283 -19.84 1.33 23.86
C LEU A 283 -20.91 0.71 24.76
N ALA A 284 -21.92 1.48 25.12
CA ALA A 284 -23.10 1.03 25.82
C ALA A 284 -24.27 1.00 24.82
N LEU A 285 -24.76 -0.20 24.53
CA LEU A 285 -25.82 -0.43 23.55
C LEU A 285 -27.14 -0.65 24.27
N SER A 286 -28.18 0.04 23.79
CA SER A 286 -29.56 -0.10 24.24
C SER A 286 -30.51 0.12 23.07
N LEU A 287 -31.81 -0.08 23.27
CA LEU A 287 -32.82 0.01 22.22
C LEU A 287 -32.69 1.33 21.43
N ASN A 288 -32.33 1.22 20.15
CA ASN A 288 -32.08 2.32 19.20
C ASN A 288 -31.00 3.36 19.61
N GLN A 289 -30.13 3.05 20.57
CA GLN A 289 -29.17 4.02 21.09
C GLN A 289 -27.81 3.39 21.40
N MET A 290 -26.74 4.09 21.01
CA MET A 290 -25.36 3.79 21.42
C MET A 290 -24.79 4.97 22.21
N GLY A 291 -24.46 4.71 23.47
CA GLY A 291 -23.60 5.57 24.28
C GLY A 291 -22.13 5.25 24.03
N ILE A 292 -21.31 6.26 23.81
CA ILE A 292 -19.86 6.13 23.61
C ILE A 292 -19.19 6.94 24.70
N THR A 293 -18.36 6.28 25.52
CA THR A 293 -17.63 6.93 26.60
C THR A 293 -16.12 6.67 26.49
N SER A 294 -15.32 7.69 26.80
CA SER A 294 -13.87 7.57 26.90
C SER A 294 -13.35 8.40 28.07
N SER A 295 -12.20 7.99 28.60
CA SER A 295 -11.51 8.74 29.65
C SER A 295 -10.00 8.60 29.56
N ASN A 296 -9.30 9.58 30.14
CA ASN A 296 -7.84 9.65 30.21
C ASN A 296 -7.32 9.57 31.66
N ALA A 297 -5.99 9.67 31.83
CA ALA A 297 -5.36 9.59 33.15
C ALA A 297 -5.68 10.80 34.03
N GLU A 298 -5.98 11.93 33.39
CA GLU A 298 -6.36 13.22 33.96
C GLU A 298 -7.81 13.23 34.47
N LYS A 299 -8.57 12.16 34.21
CA LYS A 299 -10.01 12.01 34.52
C LYS A 299 -10.91 12.93 33.72
N ASP A 300 -10.45 13.42 32.58
CA ASP A 300 -11.34 13.99 31.58
C ASP A 300 -12.20 12.88 30.98
N VAL A 301 -13.44 13.21 30.64
CA VAL A 301 -14.42 12.26 30.12
C VAL A 301 -15.08 12.85 28.89
N ALA A 302 -15.20 12.06 27.82
CA ALA A 302 -16.10 12.34 26.71
C ALA A 302 -17.31 11.39 26.79
N GLU A 303 -18.50 11.93 26.58
CA GLU A 303 -19.74 11.18 26.47
C GLU A 303 -20.47 11.61 25.21
N GLU A 304 -20.77 10.65 24.35
CA GLU A 304 -21.52 10.84 23.12
C GLU A 304 -22.69 9.87 23.10
N VAL A 305 -23.81 10.29 22.52
CA VAL A 305 -24.99 9.46 22.34
C VAL A 305 -25.44 9.60 20.91
N ILE A 306 -25.61 8.48 20.22
CA ILE A 306 -26.05 8.45 18.83
C ILE A 306 -27.23 7.50 18.66
N ASP A 307 -28.12 7.88 17.75
CA ASP A 307 -29.24 7.04 17.32
C ASP A 307 -28.72 5.95 16.38
N ILE A 308 -29.11 4.72 16.65
CA ILE A 308 -28.73 3.53 15.87
C ILE A 308 -29.94 2.62 15.64
N GLN A 309 -29.86 1.68 14.72
CA GLN A 309 -30.83 0.59 14.61
C GLN A 309 -30.31 -0.60 15.41
N TYR A 310 -30.92 -0.86 16.56
CA TYR A 310 -30.56 -1.97 17.47
C TYR A 310 -31.77 -2.37 18.31
N ASP A 311 -32.11 -3.67 18.30
CA ASP A 311 -33.30 -4.24 18.94
C ASP A 311 -32.98 -5.52 19.74
N ASN A 312 -31.77 -5.58 20.31
CA ASN A 312 -31.34 -6.68 21.18
C ASN A 312 -31.17 -6.20 22.63
N ASP A 313 -30.83 -7.15 23.52
CA ASP A 313 -30.55 -6.87 24.93
C ASP A 313 -29.42 -5.84 25.12
N GLU A 314 -29.44 -5.12 26.25
CA GLU A 314 -28.38 -4.17 26.58
C GLU A 314 -27.01 -4.86 26.65
N MET A 315 -26.00 -4.22 26.04
CA MET A 315 -24.65 -4.76 26.00
C MET A 315 -23.63 -3.65 26.16
N GLU A 316 -22.57 -3.94 26.93
CA GLU A 316 -21.41 -3.07 27.05
C GLU A 316 -20.18 -3.76 26.49
N ILE A 317 -19.43 -3.08 25.64
CA ILE A 317 -18.21 -3.59 25.01
C ILE A 317 -17.21 -2.46 24.80
N SER A 318 -15.91 -2.75 24.86
CA SER A 318 -14.87 -1.74 24.69
C SER A 318 -13.95 -2.05 23.51
N PHE A 319 -13.48 -1.00 22.83
CA PHE A 319 -12.61 -1.11 21.66
C PHE A 319 -11.51 -0.06 21.67
N ASN A 320 -10.50 -0.29 20.85
CA ASN A 320 -9.54 0.74 20.49
C ASN A 320 -10.19 1.66 19.44
N VAL A 321 -10.38 2.94 19.78
CA VAL A 321 -11.06 3.91 18.92
C VAL A 321 -10.30 4.19 17.63
N SER A 322 -8.97 4.13 17.65
CA SER A 322 -8.14 4.30 16.45
C SER A 322 -8.41 3.17 15.46
N TYR A 323 -8.66 1.95 15.94
CA TYR A 323 -9.02 0.83 15.05
C TYR A 323 -10.39 1.00 14.42
N LEU A 324 -11.37 1.48 15.19
CA LEU A 324 -12.70 1.81 14.67
C LEU A 324 -12.62 2.91 13.61
N LEU A 325 -11.88 3.99 13.89
CA LEU A 325 -11.72 5.11 12.96
C LEU A 325 -11.01 4.71 11.68
N ASP A 326 -10.00 3.84 11.73
CA ASP A 326 -9.33 3.33 10.54
C ASP A 326 -10.28 2.55 9.62
N VAL A 327 -11.13 1.68 10.20
CA VAL A 327 -12.16 0.96 9.43
C VAL A 327 -13.17 1.93 8.80
N LEU A 328 -13.66 2.91 9.58
CA LEU A 328 -14.60 3.91 9.06
C LEU A 328 -13.95 4.79 7.98
N ASN A 329 -12.65 5.08 8.07
CA ASN A 329 -11.93 5.81 7.03
C ASN A 329 -11.81 5.00 5.71
N ALA A 330 -11.78 3.67 5.79
CA ALA A 330 -11.72 2.78 4.64
C ALA A 330 -13.08 2.56 3.97
N LEU A 331 -14.16 2.38 4.74
CA LEU A 331 -15.49 2.03 4.22
C LEU A 331 -16.15 3.13 3.37
N LYS A 332 -16.03 4.42 3.76
CA LYS A 332 -16.61 5.59 3.05
C LYS A 332 -18.01 5.33 2.43
N CYS A 333 -18.94 4.83 3.23
CA CYS A 333 -20.29 4.45 2.80
C CYS A 333 -21.37 5.36 3.42
N GLU A 334 -22.65 5.12 3.11
CA GLU A 334 -23.77 5.80 3.78
C GLU A 334 -24.08 5.19 5.15
N LYS A 335 -24.16 3.85 5.22
CA LYS A 335 -24.50 3.11 6.43
C LYS A 335 -23.51 1.99 6.70
N VAL A 336 -23.15 1.86 7.97
CA VAL A 336 -22.24 0.83 8.45
C VAL A 336 -23.02 -0.16 9.30
N ARG A 337 -22.70 -1.45 9.12
CA ARG A 337 -23.19 -2.52 9.97
C ARG A 337 -22.09 -2.98 10.92
N PHE A 338 -22.41 -3.07 12.21
CA PHE A 338 -21.60 -3.72 13.21
C PHE A 338 -22.32 -5.00 13.65
N ARG A 339 -21.58 -6.11 13.76
CA ARG A 339 -22.12 -7.40 14.18
C ARG A 339 -21.31 -7.94 15.33
N PHE A 340 -22.00 -8.28 16.42
CA PHE A 340 -21.41 -8.81 17.63
C PHE A 340 -22.02 -10.17 17.97
N SER A 341 -21.20 -11.04 18.56
CA SER A 341 -21.70 -12.28 19.19
C SER A 341 -22.00 -12.07 20.67
N ASP A 342 -21.09 -11.43 21.40
CA ASP A 342 -21.24 -11.10 22.83
C ASP A 342 -20.24 -9.98 23.21
N SER A 343 -20.22 -9.57 24.48
CA SER A 343 -19.37 -8.49 25.01
C SER A 343 -17.87 -8.80 25.04
N ASN A 344 -17.46 -10.05 24.81
CA ASN A 344 -16.06 -10.49 24.82
C ASN A 344 -15.56 -10.94 23.44
N SER A 345 -16.44 -10.96 22.44
CA SER A 345 -16.16 -11.42 21.09
C SER A 345 -15.74 -10.27 20.18
N SER A 346 -15.05 -10.62 19.10
CA SER A 346 -14.71 -9.66 18.06
C SER A 346 -15.95 -9.09 17.38
N CYS A 347 -15.83 -7.85 16.94
CA CYS A 347 -16.85 -7.18 16.14
C CYS A 347 -16.50 -7.31 14.66
N LEU A 348 -17.50 -7.69 13.85
CA LEU A 348 -17.44 -7.62 12.39
C LEU A 348 -18.09 -6.30 11.93
N ILE A 349 -17.37 -5.53 11.12
CA ILE A 349 -17.81 -4.26 10.57
C ILE A 349 -17.81 -4.35 9.04
N GLU A 350 -18.90 -3.93 8.40
CA GLU A 350 -19.10 -4.00 6.95
C GLU A 350 -19.99 -2.83 6.47
N ASP A 351 -19.98 -2.55 5.15
CA ASP A 351 -20.97 -1.66 4.53
C ASP A 351 -22.32 -2.40 4.46
N CYS A 352 -23.41 -1.71 4.84
CA CYS A 352 -24.76 -2.28 4.73
C CYS A 352 -25.14 -2.65 3.29
N ASN A 353 -24.63 -1.92 2.31
CA ASN A 353 -24.97 -2.04 0.89
C ASN A 353 -23.97 -2.89 0.09
N GLU A 354 -22.75 -3.09 0.60
CA GLU A 354 -21.69 -3.78 -0.12
C GLU A 354 -20.86 -4.72 0.78
N ALA A 355 -20.95 -6.02 0.51
CA ALA A 355 -20.23 -7.05 1.28
C ALA A 355 -18.81 -7.37 0.73
N SER A 356 -18.20 -6.46 -0.04
CA SER A 356 -16.89 -6.70 -0.66
C SER A 356 -15.73 -6.54 0.32
N ALA A 357 -15.93 -5.84 1.44
CA ALA A 357 -14.93 -5.68 2.48
C ALA A 357 -15.48 -6.01 3.88
N GLU A 358 -14.73 -6.80 4.62
CA GLU A 358 -15.05 -7.28 5.97
C GLU A 358 -13.93 -6.91 6.93
N TYR A 359 -14.29 -6.31 8.07
CA TYR A 359 -13.32 -5.86 9.07
C TYR A 359 -13.62 -6.47 10.42
N VAL A 360 -12.61 -7.08 11.06
CA VAL A 360 -12.73 -7.65 12.41
C VAL A 360 -11.89 -6.86 13.37
N ILE A 361 -12.47 -6.44 14.50
CA ILE A 361 -11.75 -5.77 15.60
C ILE A 361 -11.92 -6.57 16.88
N MET A 362 -10.81 -6.88 17.55
CA MET A 362 -10.82 -7.54 18.86
C MET A 362 -11.22 -6.55 19.96
N PRO A 363 -12.06 -6.95 20.94
CA PRO A 363 -12.45 -6.08 22.03
C PRO A 363 -11.30 -5.87 23.02
N MET A 364 -11.40 -4.80 23.78
CA MET A 364 -10.51 -4.47 24.88
C MET A 364 -11.16 -4.81 26.22
N ARG A 365 -10.35 -5.21 27.18
CA ARG A 365 -10.75 -5.23 28.60
C ARG A 365 -10.28 -3.92 29.21
N LEU A 366 -11.21 -3.00 29.48
CA LEU A 366 -10.94 -1.72 30.14
C LEU A 366 -11.04 -1.83 31.65
#